data_AF-A0A819ZB34-F1
#
_entry.id   AF-A0A819ZB34-F1
#
_cell.length_a   1.000
_cell.length_b   1.000
_cell.length_c   1.000
_cell.angle_alpha   90.00
_cell.angle_beta   90.00
_cell.angle_gamma   90.00
#
_symmetry.space_group_name_H-M   'P 1'
#
loop_
_entity.id
_entity.type
_entity.pdbx_description
1 polymer ?
#
loop_
_entity_poly.entity_id
_entity_poly.type
_entity_poly.pdbx_seq_one_letter_code
_entity_poly.pdbx_strand_id
1 'polypeptide(L)'
;DKEAENKLKNFFEQQRYWIDDFTLFLTIKEQYKNGTWADWPDSLRRHQSSALDQIRQEQKDRIQYHLFVQYVFYQQWLELKKYANDRHIKIMGDMPIYIDYDSVDVWAHTDLFQLDKNTMQQIVTAGFPPDHGFQAQLWNMPIYNWNDDNVKPRLFDWWIERLRHALNIVDMQRIDHFRGLESHYAIPIDTKTQKANMSEARWVKTP
;
A
#
# COMPACT_ATOMS: atom_id res chain seq x y z
N ASP A 1 3.25 20.64 -24.83
CA ASP A 1 1.89 20.98 -25.28
C ASP A 1 1.16 21.44 -24.02
N LYS A 2 0.79 22.73 -23.97
CA LYS A 2 0.29 23.36 -22.73
C LYS A 2 -1.00 22.71 -22.23
N GLU A 3 -1.83 22.16 -23.12
CA GLU A 3 -3.06 21.52 -22.71
C GLU A 3 -2.78 20.19 -22.00
N ALA A 4 -1.89 19.36 -22.55
CA ALA A 4 -1.46 18.11 -21.94
C ALA A 4 -0.81 18.33 -20.58
N GLU A 5 0.05 19.36 -20.46
CA GLU A 5 0.69 19.76 -19.19
C GLU A 5 -0.35 20.16 -18.13
N ASN A 6 -1.37 20.93 -18.51
CA ASN A 6 -2.45 21.32 -17.60
C ASN A 6 -3.31 20.12 -17.16
N LYS A 7 -3.62 19.18 -18.05
CA LYS A 7 -4.35 17.95 -17.72
C LYS A 7 -3.59 17.10 -16.72
N LEU A 8 -2.28 16.93 -16.93
CA LEU A 8 -1.42 16.17 -16.02
C LEU A 8 -1.31 16.82 -14.64
N LYS A 9 -1.17 18.15 -14.60
CA LYS A 9 -1.17 18.91 -13.34
C LYS A 9 -2.50 18.76 -12.59
N ASN A 10 -3.63 18.85 -13.28
CA ASN A 10 -4.94 18.67 -12.67
C ASN A 10 -5.12 17.24 -12.13
N PHE A 11 -4.65 16.23 -12.86
CA PHE A 11 -4.65 14.84 -12.39
C PHE A 11 -3.81 14.69 -11.11
N PHE A 12 -2.61 15.29 -11.08
CA PHE A 12 -1.77 15.27 -9.88
C PHE A 12 -2.49 15.88 -8.67
N GLU A 13 -3.11 17.05 -8.80
CA GLU A 13 -3.83 17.67 -7.67
C GLU A 13 -5.04 16.84 -7.22
N GLN A 14 -5.77 16.22 -8.15
CA GLN A 14 -6.91 15.35 -7.83
C GLN A 14 -6.50 14.05 -7.13
N GLN A 15 -5.30 13.54 -7.44
CA GLN A 15 -4.78 12.27 -6.91
C GLN A 15 -3.71 12.46 -5.83
N ARG A 16 -3.54 13.70 -5.35
CA ARG A 16 -2.43 14.12 -4.49
C ARG A 16 -2.26 13.28 -3.22
N TYR A 17 -3.34 12.69 -2.72
CA TYR A 17 -3.30 11.87 -1.51
C TYR A 17 -2.33 10.68 -1.61
N TRP A 18 -2.13 10.12 -2.82
CA TRP A 18 -1.30 8.91 -3.03
C TRP A 18 -0.25 9.06 -4.13
N ILE A 19 -0.52 9.88 -5.15
CA ILE A 19 0.26 9.87 -6.39
C ILE A 19 1.70 10.39 -6.20
N ASP A 20 1.91 11.33 -5.28
CA ASP A 20 3.24 11.89 -5.02
C ASP A 20 4.17 10.82 -4.45
N ASP A 21 3.75 10.16 -3.36
CA ASP A 21 4.50 9.05 -2.78
C ASP A 21 4.64 7.87 -3.75
N PHE A 22 3.59 7.54 -4.51
CA PHE A 22 3.65 6.45 -5.49
C PHE A 22 4.72 6.69 -6.56
N THR A 23 4.78 7.90 -7.11
CA THR A 23 5.75 8.22 -8.17
C THR A 23 7.17 8.30 -7.62
N LEU A 24 7.37 8.78 -6.40
CA LEU A 24 8.65 8.74 -5.70
C LEU A 24 9.09 7.32 -5.40
N PHE A 25 8.22 6.49 -4.84
CA PHE A 25 8.49 5.10 -4.52
C PHE A 25 9.00 4.33 -5.75
N LEU A 26 8.29 4.43 -6.89
CA LEU A 26 8.73 3.79 -8.13
C LEU A 26 10.07 4.32 -8.62
N THR A 27 10.27 5.64 -8.57
CA THR A 27 11.52 6.28 -9.00
C THR A 27 12.71 5.79 -8.16
N ILE A 28 12.55 5.72 -6.84
CA ILE A 28 13.58 5.25 -5.92
C ILE A 28 13.81 3.75 -6.11
N LYS A 29 12.74 2.95 -6.23
CA LYS A 29 12.82 1.50 -6.42
C LYS A 29 13.61 1.12 -7.68
N GLU A 30 13.53 1.92 -8.73
CA GLU A 30 14.33 1.71 -9.95
C GLU A 30 15.83 1.98 -9.77
N GLN A 31 16.19 2.87 -8.84
CA GLN A 31 17.59 3.11 -8.46
C GLN A 31 18.14 1.96 -7.60
N TYR A 32 17.31 1.44 -6.70
CA TYR A 32 17.66 0.37 -5.76
C TYR A 32 17.01 -0.96 -6.16
N LYS A 33 17.37 -1.46 -7.35
CA LYS A 33 16.75 -2.61 -8.02
C LYS A 33 16.72 -3.94 -7.24
N ASN A 34 17.48 -4.04 -6.15
CA ASN A 34 17.60 -5.25 -5.35
C ASN A 34 17.07 -4.99 -3.95
N GLY A 35 16.29 -5.94 -3.43
CA GLY A 35 15.73 -5.85 -2.08
C GLY A 35 14.44 -5.07 -2.03
N THR A 36 14.12 -4.59 -0.83
CA THR A 36 12.88 -3.86 -0.49
C THR A 36 13.21 -2.42 -0.13
N TRP A 37 12.19 -1.58 0.06
CA TRP A 37 12.40 -0.21 0.57
C TRP A 37 13.11 -0.14 1.92
N ALA A 38 13.10 -1.22 2.72
CA ALA A 38 13.83 -1.28 3.98
C ALA A 38 15.36 -1.43 3.83
N ASP A 39 15.82 -1.74 2.62
CA ASP A 39 17.24 -1.81 2.27
C ASP A 39 17.79 -0.48 1.72
N TRP A 40 16.91 0.52 1.53
CA TRP A 40 17.31 1.86 1.07
C TRP A 40 18.13 2.60 2.14
N PRO A 41 18.90 3.63 1.75
CA PRO A 41 19.55 4.53 2.70
C PRO A 41 18.56 5.03 3.76
N ASP A 42 19.03 5.19 4.99
CA ASP A 42 18.17 5.46 6.15
C ASP A 42 17.24 6.66 5.94
N SER A 43 17.71 7.71 5.26
CA SER A 43 16.93 8.90 4.95
C SER A 43 15.76 8.63 3.99
N LEU A 44 15.92 7.76 2.99
CA LEU A 44 14.86 7.36 2.07
C LEU A 44 13.94 6.32 2.71
N ARG A 45 14.51 5.34 3.41
CA ARG A 45 13.76 4.30 4.13
C ARG A 45 12.81 4.90 5.17
N ARG A 46 13.23 5.96 5.86
CA ARG A 46 12.44 6.66 6.89
C ARG A 46 11.60 7.80 6.33
N HIS A 47 11.45 7.90 5.00
CA HIS A 47 10.62 8.91 4.36
C HIS A 47 10.97 10.36 4.81
N GLN A 48 12.27 10.67 4.89
CA GLN A 48 12.70 12.02 5.31
C GLN A 48 12.44 13.03 4.21
N SER A 49 11.69 14.09 4.50
CA SER A 49 11.27 15.11 3.53
C SER A 49 12.45 15.68 2.73
N SER A 50 13.58 15.98 3.37
CA SER A 50 14.76 16.54 2.70
C SER A 50 15.36 15.61 1.64
N ALA A 51 15.40 14.29 1.91
CA ALA A 51 15.89 13.31 0.95
C ALA A 51 14.90 13.14 -0.22
N LEU A 52 13.60 13.16 0.06
CA LEU A 52 12.58 13.09 -1.00
C LEU A 52 12.58 14.34 -1.86
N ASP A 53 12.80 15.52 -1.29
CA ASP A 53 12.91 16.77 -2.04
C ASP A 53 14.14 16.77 -2.97
N GLN A 54 15.25 16.18 -2.53
CA GLN A 54 16.40 15.96 -3.39
C GLN A 54 16.04 15.05 -4.58
N ILE A 55 15.36 13.92 -4.33
CA ILE A 55 14.88 13.03 -5.42
C ILE A 55 13.91 13.77 -6.37
N ARG A 56 12.99 14.60 -5.84
CA ARG A 56 12.08 15.42 -6.66
C ARG A 56 12.84 16.36 -7.61
N GLN A 57 13.96 16.92 -7.15
CA GLN A 57 14.80 17.81 -7.96
C GLN A 57 15.63 17.05 -8.99
N GLU A 58 16.26 15.94 -8.58
CA GLU A 58 17.20 15.18 -9.41
C GLU A 58 16.51 14.26 -10.43
N GLN A 59 15.32 13.74 -10.12
CA GLN A 59 14.63 12.71 -10.91
C GLN A 59 13.27 13.19 -11.45
N LYS A 60 13.13 14.50 -11.67
CA LYS A 60 11.88 15.12 -12.12
C LYS A 60 11.26 14.44 -13.33
N ASP A 61 12.06 14.15 -14.36
CA ASP A 61 11.57 13.54 -15.60
C ASP A 61 11.05 12.11 -15.35
N ARG A 62 11.67 11.37 -14.42
CA ARG A 62 11.24 10.01 -14.09
C ARG A 62 9.97 9.99 -13.25
N ILE A 63 9.86 10.89 -12.28
CA ILE A 63 8.63 11.13 -11.52
C ILE A 63 7.49 11.52 -12.46
N GLN A 64 7.74 12.44 -13.39
CA GLN A 64 6.77 12.84 -14.41
C GLN A 64 6.35 11.68 -15.32
N TYR A 65 7.29 10.80 -15.67
CA TYR A 65 6.97 9.59 -16.42
C TYR A 65 6.00 8.67 -15.64
N HIS A 66 6.27 8.38 -14.36
CA HIS A 66 5.37 7.55 -13.57
C HIS A 66 4.00 8.20 -13.37
N LEU A 67 3.96 9.52 -13.16
CA LEU A 67 2.72 10.29 -13.09
C LEU A 67 1.94 10.18 -14.41
N PHE A 68 2.62 10.30 -15.54
CA PHE A 68 2.02 10.18 -16.88
C PHE A 68 1.44 8.78 -17.12
N VAL A 69 2.17 7.73 -16.73
CA VAL A 69 1.67 6.35 -16.83
C VAL A 69 0.36 6.18 -16.05
N GLN A 70 0.31 6.68 -14.82
CA GLN A 70 -0.93 6.66 -14.04
C GLN A 70 -2.03 7.50 -14.69
N TYR A 71 -1.72 8.70 -15.16
CA TYR A 71 -2.70 9.53 -15.88
C TYR A 71 -3.32 8.78 -17.06
N VAL A 72 -2.51 8.15 -17.91
CA VAL A 72 -3.01 7.37 -19.06
C VAL A 72 -3.90 6.21 -18.62
N PHE A 73 -3.51 5.47 -17.59
CA PHE A 73 -4.32 4.38 -17.02
C PHE A 73 -5.70 4.90 -16.56
N TYR A 74 -5.72 5.97 -15.78
CA TYR A 74 -6.97 6.52 -15.26
C TYR A 74 -7.88 7.08 -16.36
N GLN A 75 -7.32 7.72 -17.38
CA GLN A 75 -8.12 8.20 -18.51
C GLN A 75 -8.83 7.03 -19.20
N GLN A 76 -8.08 5.98 -19.56
CA GLN A 76 -8.63 4.80 -20.24
C GLN A 76 -9.64 4.04 -19.37
N TRP A 77 -9.30 3.85 -18.09
CA TRP A 77 -10.15 3.11 -17.16
C TRP A 77 -11.48 3.83 -16.89
N LEU A 78 -11.44 5.15 -16.68
CA LEU A 78 -12.65 5.93 -16.42
C LEU A 78 -13.54 6.06 -17.66
N GLU A 79 -12.95 6.11 -18.87
CA GLU A 79 -13.71 6.04 -20.12
C GLU A 79 -14.44 4.70 -20.26
N LEU A 80 -13.74 3.58 -19.99
CA LEU A 80 -14.35 2.24 -19.99
C LEU A 80 -15.46 2.11 -18.95
N LYS A 81 -15.20 2.55 -17.71
CA LYS A 81 -16.19 2.55 -16.63
C LYS A 81 -17.42 3.35 -17.02
N LYS A 82 -17.23 4.54 -17.60
CA LYS A 82 -18.34 5.37 -18.08
C LYS A 82 -19.14 4.62 -19.16
N TYR A 83 -18.48 4.01 -20.13
CA TYR A 83 -19.15 3.26 -21.20
C TYR A 83 -20.01 2.10 -20.67
N ALA A 84 -19.50 1.38 -19.66
CA ALA A 84 -20.22 0.31 -18.96
C ALA A 84 -21.42 0.86 -18.17
N ASN A 85 -21.21 1.93 -17.39
CA ASN A 85 -22.25 2.54 -16.56
C ASN A 85 -23.39 3.15 -17.41
N ASP A 86 -23.08 3.75 -18.55
CA ASP A 86 -24.07 4.25 -19.52
C ASP A 86 -24.95 3.11 -20.09
N ARG A 87 -24.54 1.84 -19.92
CA ARG A 87 -25.29 0.62 -20.28
C ARG A 87 -25.85 -0.13 -19.08
N HIS A 88 -25.86 0.51 -17.90
CA HIS A 88 -26.31 -0.08 -16.64
C HIS A 88 -25.50 -1.31 -16.19
N ILE A 89 -24.26 -1.46 -16.68
CA ILE A 89 -23.31 -2.48 -16.22
C ILE A 89 -22.46 -1.88 -15.12
N LYS A 90 -22.48 -2.48 -13.93
CA LYS A 90 -21.64 -2.06 -12.80
C LYS A 90 -20.34 -2.86 -12.76
N ILE A 91 -19.24 -2.21 -12.39
CA ILE A 91 -17.94 -2.83 -12.19
C ILE A 91 -17.73 -3.13 -10.71
N MET A 92 -17.41 -4.39 -10.41
CA MET A 92 -17.01 -4.82 -9.07
C MET A 92 -15.49 -4.96 -9.01
N GLY A 93 -14.86 -4.15 -8.16
CA GLY A 93 -13.43 -4.25 -7.85
C GLY A 93 -13.15 -5.32 -6.80
N ASP A 94 -11.86 -5.58 -6.62
CA ASP A 94 -11.34 -6.53 -5.63
C ASP A 94 -10.12 -5.93 -4.91
N MET A 95 -10.11 -6.01 -3.58
CA MET A 95 -9.12 -5.36 -2.74
C MET A 95 -8.65 -6.34 -1.67
N PRO A 96 -7.38 -6.77 -1.71
CA PRO A 96 -6.76 -7.54 -0.64
C PRO A 96 -6.86 -6.80 0.69
N ILE A 97 -7.19 -7.48 1.79
CA ILE A 97 -7.19 -6.82 3.10
C ILE A 97 -5.78 -6.36 3.49
N TYR A 98 -4.76 -7.18 3.24
CA TYR A 98 -3.36 -6.83 3.52
C TYR A 98 -2.69 -6.19 2.31
N ILE A 99 -1.65 -5.41 2.60
CA ILE A 99 -0.79 -4.78 1.60
C ILE A 99 0.54 -5.54 1.56
N ASP A 100 1.18 -5.58 0.39
CA ASP A 100 2.55 -6.09 0.27
C ASP A 100 3.55 -5.29 1.10
N TYR A 101 4.50 -5.99 1.72
CA TYR A 101 5.53 -5.35 2.51
C TYR A 101 6.30 -4.32 1.67
N ASP A 102 6.68 -4.70 0.45
CA ASP A 102 7.49 -3.87 -0.44
C ASP A 102 6.62 -2.96 -1.34
N SER A 103 5.79 -2.14 -0.69
CA SER A 103 4.82 -1.24 -1.32
C SER A 103 4.98 0.21 -0.86
N VAL A 104 4.41 1.12 -1.65
CA VAL A 104 4.32 2.55 -1.29
C VAL A 104 3.52 2.75 -0.01
N ASP A 105 2.43 2.01 0.19
CA ASP A 105 1.56 2.22 1.35
C ASP A 105 2.28 1.92 2.66
N VAL A 106 3.09 0.84 2.69
CA VAL A 106 3.88 0.49 3.87
C VAL A 106 5.04 1.47 4.06
N TRP A 107 5.74 1.84 2.97
CA TRP A 107 6.85 2.77 3.03
C TRP A 107 6.45 4.19 3.47
N ALA A 108 5.34 4.73 2.94
CA ALA A 108 4.86 6.08 3.26
C ALA A 108 4.13 6.14 4.61
N HIS A 109 3.68 5.00 5.13
CA HIS A 109 2.88 4.93 6.36
C HIS A 109 3.37 3.84 7.32
N THR A 110 4.69 3.75 7.52
CA THR A 110 5.35 2.68 8.31
C THR A 110 4.75 2.44 9.70
N ASP A 111 4.24 3.50 10.33
CA ASP A 111 3.65 3.48 11.66
C ASP A 111 2.26 2.81 11.72
N LEU A 112 1.57 2.72 10.58
CA LEU A 112 0.30 2.01 10.43
C LEU A 112 0.47 0.48 10.44
N PHE A 113 1.71 -0.02 10.37
CA PHE A 113 2.03 -1.43 10.28
C PHE A 113 2.95 -1.89 11.43
N GLN A 114 2.91 -3.18 11.74
CA GLN A 114 3.75 -3.79 12.78
C GLN A 114 5.15 -4.07 12.24
N LEU A 115 6.00 -3.05 12.34
CA LEU A 115 7.40 -3.07 11.91
C LEU A 115 8.34 -2.80 13.09
N ASP A 116 9.58 -3.26 12.97
CA ASP A 116 10.66 -2.87 13.88
C ASP A 116 11.04 -1.40 13.63
N LYS A 117 10.99 -0.56 14.67
CA LYS A 117 11.21 0.90 14.53
C LYS A 117 12.63 1.28 14.09
N ASN A 118 13.60 0.40 14.30
CA ASN A 118 15.00 0.64 13.98
C ASN A 118 15.34 0.14 12.59
N THR A 119 14.93 -1.07 12.24
CA THR A 119 15.29 -1.72 10.97
C THR A 119 14.24 -1.53 9.88
N MET A 120 13.02 -1.18 10.25
CA MET A 120 11.81 -1.16 9.40
C MET A 120 11.41 -2.53 8.84
N GLN A 121 12.05 -3.59 9.32
CA GLN A 121 11.69 -4.97 8.97
C GLN A 121 10.37 -5.35 9.62
N GLN A 122 9.61 -6.19 8.93
CA GLN A 122 8.35 -6.71 9.45
C GLN A 122 8.59 -7.60 10.67
N ILE A 123 7.81 -7.40 11.74
CA ILE A 123 7.92 -8.21 12.97
C ILE A 123 6.79 -9.22 13.14
N VAL A 124 5.74 -9.13 12.32
CA VAL A 124 4.60 -10.04 12.32
C VAL A 124 4.08 -10.18 10.89
N THR A 125 3.80 -11.41 10.44
CA THR A 125 3.15 -11.67 9.15
C THR A 125 1.72 -12.16 9.28
N ALA A 126 0.89 -11.72 8.34
CA ALA A 126 -0.42 -12.28 8.09
C ALA A 126 -0.31 -13.71 7.55
N GLY A 127 -1.32 -14.50 7.87
CA GLY A 127 -1.44 -15.85 7.38
C GLY A 127 -2.79 -16.46 7.72
N PHE A 128 -2.83 -17.78 7.67
CA PHE A 128 -3.98 -18.55 8.10
C PHE A 128 -3.51 -19.78 8.88
N PRO A 129 -4.20 -20.18 9.97
CA PRO A 129 -3.83 -21.38 10.70
C PRO A 129 -3.95 -22.63 9.83
N PRO A 130 -3.30 -23.75 10.21
CA PRO A 130 -3.61 -25.04 9.62
C PRO A 130 -5.10 -25.34 9.78
N ASP A 131 -5.71 -25.92 8.74
CA ASP A 131 -7.13 -26.26 8.77
C ASP A 131 -7.40 -27.53 7.95
N HIS A 132 -8.24 -28.44 8.45
CA HIS A 132 -8.71 -29.64 7.77
C HIS A 132 -7.68 -30.39 6.88
N GLY A 133 -6.45 -30.58 7.38
CA GLY A 133 -5.38 -31.30 6.67
C GLY A 133 -4.48 -30.43 5.78
N PHE A 134 -4.74 -29.12 5.70
CA PHE A 134 -3.87 -28.14 5.08
C PHE A 134 -2.89 -27.56 6.09
N GLN A 135 -1.67 -27.32 5.63
CA GLN A 135 -0.65 -26.62 6.42
C GLN A 135 -1.04 -25.15 6.62
N ALA A 136 -0.45 -24.52 7.64
CA ALA A 136 -0.58 -23.08 7.82
C ALA A 136 -0.12 -22.33 6.56
N GLN A 137 -0.78 -21.22 6.27
CA GLN A 137 -0.39 -20.33 5.19
C GLN A 137 0.39 -19.16 5.75
N LEU A 138 1.54 -18.89 5.13
CA LEU A 138 2.35 -17.70 5.37
C LEU A 138 2.20 -16.79 4.17
N TRP A 139 1.60 -15.61 4.36
CA TRP A 139 1.36 -14.69 3.25
C TRP A 139 2.46 -13.64 3.10
N ASN A 140 3.37 -13.53 4.08
CA ASN A 140 4.48 -12.56 4.09
C ASN A 140 4.04 -11.10 3.98
N MET A 141 2.77 -10.82 4.28
CA MET A 141 2.23 -9.46 4.31
C MET A 141 2.33 -8.90 5.74
N PRO A 142 2.68 -7.62 5.92
CA PRO A 142 2.65 -6.96 7.21
C PRO A 142 1.23 -6.87 7.76
N ILE A 143 1.15 -6.83 9.09
CA ILE A 143 -0.10 -6.65 9.81
C ILE A 143 -0.24 -5.20 10.25
N TYR A 144 -1.45 -4.66 10.15
CA TYR A 144 -1.78 -3.33 10.66
C TYR A 144 -1.57 -3.20 12.18
N ASN A 145 -1.17 -2.02 12.63
CA ASN A 145 -0.95 -1.71 14.04
C ASN A 145 -2.24 -1.25 14.74
N TRP A 146 -3.24 -2.14 14.79
CA TRP A 146 -4.53 -1.87 15.45
C TRP A 146 -4.47 -1.72 16.97
N ASN A 147 -3.37 -2.16 17.60
CA ASN A 147 -3.21 -2.20 19.05
C ASN A 147 -2.64 -0.90 19.65
N ASP A 148 -2.20 0.05 18.82
CA ASP A 148 -1.73 1.35 19.27
C ASP A 148 -2.86 2.39 19.15
N ASP A 149 -3.38 2.84 20.29
CA ASP A 149 -4.48 3.81 20.35
C ASP A 149 -4.15 5.15 19.69
N ASN A 150 -2.88 5.51 19.53
CA ASN A 150 -2.46 6.73 18.83
C ASN A 150 -2.40 6.54 17.30
N VAL A 151 -2.29 5.29 16.84
CA VAL A 151 -2.25 4.93 15.42
C VAL A 151 -3.65 4.63 14.91
N LYS A 152 -4.48 3.99 15.73
CA LYS A 152 -5.80 3.47 15.36
C LYS A 152 -6.69 4.50 14.63
N PRO A 153 -6.85 5.77 15.07
CA PRO A 153 -7.63 6.75 14.32
C PRO A 153 -7.07 7.02 12.91
N ARG A 154 -5.75 7.18 12.79
CA ARG A 154 -5.08 7.43 11.50
C ARG A 154 -5.13 6.22 10.58
N LEU A 155 -5.13 5.01 11.14
CA LEU A 155 -5.33 3.78 10.38
C LEU A 155 -6.77 3.68 9.84
N PHE A 156 -7.78 4.12 10.60
CA PHE A 156 -9.14 4.28 10.07
C PHE A 156 -9.18 5.32 8.95
N ASP A 157 -8.54 6.48 9.11
CA ASP A 157 -8.48 7.50 8.06
C ASP A 157 -7.83 6.95 6.79
N TRP A 158 -6.72 6.21 6.90
CA TRP A 158 -6.08 5.54 5.77
C TRP A 158 -7.01 4.54 5.08
N TRP A 159 -7.75 3.72 5.83
CA TRP A 159 -8.75 2.81 5.28
C TRP A 159 -9.91 3.55 4.59
N ILE A 160 -10.34 4.70 5.12
CA ILE A 160 -11.36 5.55 4.51
C ILE A 160 -10.88 6.09 3.17
N GLU A 161 -9.65 6.61 3.09
CA GLU A 161 -9.07 7.09 1.83
C GLU A 161 -8.92 5.95 0.83
N ARG A 162 -8.45 4.78 1.26
CA ARG A 162 -8.33 3.59 0.43
C ARG A 162 -9.66 3.15 -0.19
N LEU A 163 -10.72 3.11 0.62
CA LEU A 163 -12.07 2.79 0.13
C LEU A 163 -12.64 3.88 -0.77
N ARG A 164 -12.44 5.16 -0.42
CA ARG A 164 -12.88 6.29 -1.24
C ARG A 164 -12.21 6.26 -2.61
N HIS A 165 -10.92 6.01 -2.64
CA HIS A 165 -10.14 5.87 -3.87
C HIS A 165 -10.66 4.72 -4.72
N ALA A 166 -10.84 3.53 -4.13
CA ALA A 166 -11.36 2.37 -4.85
C ALA A 166 -12.77 2.63 -5.43
N LEU A 167 -13.67 3.23 -4.66
CA LEU A 167 -15.01 3.57 -5.13
C LEU A 167 -15.06 4.70 -6.16
N ASN A 168 -13.97 5.45 -6.35
CA ASN A 168 -13.85 6.37 -7.49
C ASN A 168 -13.59 5.62 -8.80
N ILE A 169 -12.99 4.43 -8.75
CA ILE A 169 -12.61 3.65 -9.93
C ILE A 169 -13.51 2.42 -10.17
N VAL A 170 -14.30 1.97 -9.19
CA VAL A 170 -15.28 0.88 -9.34
C VAL A 170 -16.61 1.24 -8.68
N ASP A 171 -17.69 0.55 -9.03
CA ASP A 171 -19.03 0.85 -8.48
C ASP A 171 -19.31 0.08 -7.18
N MET A 172 -18.64 -1.05 -6.98
CA MET A 172 -18.71 -1.90 -5.79
C MET A 172 -17.33 -2.48 -5.50
N GLN A 173 -17.01 -2.68 -4.22
CA GLN A 173 -15.69 -3.16 -3.80
C GLN A 173 -15.83 -4.45 -3.01
N ARG A 174 -15.24 -5.54 -3.50
CA ARG A 174 -14.99 -6.74 -2.68
C ARG A 174 -13.79 -6.48 -1.78
N ILE A 175 -13.92 -6.78 -0.50
CA ILE A 175 -12.78 -6.84 0.42
C ILE A 175 -12.45 -8.32 0.59
N ASP A 176 -11.31 -8.75 0.05
CA ASP A 176 -10.82 -10.10 0.22
C ASP A 176 -10.43 -10.38 1.67
N HIS A 177 -10.58 -11.62 2.11
CA HIS A 177 -10.32 -12.04 3.49
C HIS A 177 -11.01 -11.14 4.54
N PHE A 178 -12.26 -10.73 4.27
CA PHE A 178 -13.08 -9.84 5.11
C PHE A 178 -13.08 -10.19 6.60
N ARG A 179 -12.99 -11.49 6.94
CA ARG A 179 -12.93 -11.98 8.32
C ARG A 179 -11.74 -11.41 9.11
N GLY A 180 -10.68 -10.99 8.41
CA GLY A 180 -9.53 -10.27 8.94
C GLY A 180 -9.88 -8.94 9.64
N LEU A 181 -11.03 -8.35 9.30
CA LEU A 181 -11.59 -7.16 9.97
C LEU A 181 -12.30 -7.48 11.29
N GLU A 182 -12.61 -8.76 11.56
CA GLU A 182 -13.11 -9.23 12.86
C GLU A 182 -11.96 -9.73 13.73
N SER A 183 -11.08 -10.55 13.17
CA SER A 183 -9.80 -10.94 13.75
C SER A 183 -8.85 -11.45 12.67
N HIS A 184 -7.55 -11.37 12.89
CA HIS A 184 -6.55 -11.86 11.96
C HIS A 184 -5.61 -12.87 12.60
N TYR A 185 -5.06 -13.77 11.81
CA TYR A 185 -4.06 -14.71 12.28
C TYR A 185 -2.68 -14.06 12.17
N ALA A 186 -2.11 -13.72 13.32
CA ALA A 186 -0.82 -13.06 13.45
C ALA A 186 0.27 -14.10 13.70
N ILE A 187 1.31 -14.10 12.87
CA ILE A 187 2.45 -15.00 12.98
C ILE A 187 3.70 -14.15 13.24
N PRO A 188 4.25 -14.13 14.47
CA PRO A 188 5.44 -13.35 14.77
C PRO A 188 6.63 -13.75 13.89
N ILE A 189 7.50 -12.79 13.58
CA ILE A 189 8.76 -13.01 12.87
C ILE A 189 9.90 -12.80 13.86
N ASP A 190 10.81 -13.76 13.93
CA ASP A 190 12.04 -13.62 14.70
C ASP A 190 12.92 -12.54 14.04
N THR A 191 13.20 -11.46 14.76
CA THR A 191 13.89 -10.29 14.20
C THR A 191 15.36 -10.55 13.82
N LYS A 192 15.98 -11.59 14.38
CA LYS A 192 17.37 -11.96 14.09
C LYS A 192 17.48 -12.86 12.86
N THR A 193 16.56 -13.82 12.73
CA THR A 193 16.59 -14.83 11.67
C THR A 193 15.67 -14.50 10.50
N GLN A 194 14.76 -13.54 10.67
CA GLN A 194 13.70 -13.17 9.72
C GLN A 194 12.82 -14.37 9.31
N LYS A 195 12.61 -15.30 10.26
CA LYS A 195 11.76 -16.49 10.07
C LYS A 195 10.47 -16.38 10.88
N ALA A 196 9.38 -16.83 10.28
CA ALA A 196 8.09 -16.94 10.95
C ALA A 196 8.15 -17.93 12.12
N ASN A 197 7.69 -17.51 13.29
CA ASN A 197 7.59 -18.30 14.50
C ASN A 197 6.16 -18.83 14.67
N MET A 198 5.91 -20.02 14.12
CA MET A 198 4.58 -20.64 14.12
C MET A 198 4.08 -21.04 15.52
N SER A 199 4.95 -21.25 16.52
CA SER A 199 4.51 -21.65 17.87
C SER A 199 3.87 -20.50 18.65
N GLU A 200 4.13 -19.26 18.25
CA GLU A 200 3.55 -18.06 18.85
C GLU A 200 2.40 -17.46 18.03
N ALA A 201 2.07 -18.09 16.90
CA ALA A 201 1.01 -17.65 16.02
C ALA A 201 -0.36 -17.75 16.71
N ARG A 202 -1.20 -16.73 16.54
CA ARG A 202 -2.48 -16.64 17.22
C ARG A 202 -3.49 -15.76 16.49
N TRP A 203 -4.77 -16.00 16.74
CA TRP A 203 -5.82 -15.06 16.39
C TRP A 203 -5.69 -13.79 17.26
N VAL A 204 -5.71 -12.63 16.61
CA VAL A 204 -5.69 -11.32 17.25
C VAL A 204 -6.93 -10.57 16.83
N LYS A 205 -7.63 -10.03 17.83
CA LYS A 205 -8.85 -9.26 17.63
C LYS A 205 -8.52 -7.93 16.96
N THR A 206 -9.25 -7.59 15.90
CA THR A 206 -9.24 -6.25 15.32
C THR A 206 -10.36 -5.42 15.94
N PRO A 207 -10.31 -4.07 15.82
CA PRO A 207 -11.27 -3.18 16.44
C PRO A 207 -12.74 -3.46 16.10
#